data_AF-A0A845YI47-F1
#
_entry.id   AF-A0A845YI47-F1
#
_cell.length_a   1.000
_cell.length_b   1.000
_cell.length_c   1.000
_cell.angle_alpha   90.00
_cell.angle_beta   90.00
_cell.angle_gamma   90.00
#
_symmetry.space_group_name_H-M   'P 1'
#
loop_
_entity.id
_entity.type
_entity.pdbx_description
1 polymer ?
#
loop_
_entity_poly.entity_id
_entity_poly.type
_entity_poly.pdbx_seq_one_letter_code
_entity_poly.pdbx_strand_id
1 'polypeptide(L)'
;MTVIHRPPALPKDFNPKEFWTLPPHLPDAEQRLQQLAADIAADFQVLSYPSRTWNYSRHIDSLEVAIIGAGYVGKSAAFGLRRHGINRVRIFDRCAPGQAGPWRTYARNATLRTPKEVTGGLDWGIPNLNFRRWCGACYGNDYWLSIGYIPRLLWASYLNWYGRVLALPMQYHTDVVDIHWQTDEGCFWLKTVCGGVPELQKARFIIFATGMDCAGGRNIPAIVRNSLPENCYHHTMDIIDFSTLAGQRVGIIGGGASAFDNAILALQAGAASVDIIIRRPSLPHLNRIRWSEWNGYHRHFIDLPDAMKWAYSLTEFRTGQLPPPHTYHQAIHYPRLTLYTDAPIKQLKDAGGEIVGQYGDLTLHHDRLICGTGFVTNLDAQPELKTLAPHITRWCDRYTTPPG
;
A
#
# COMPACT_ATOMS: atom_id res chain seq x y z
N MET A 1 16.42 -11.04 -27.50
CA MET A 1 15.37 -11.95 -28.01
C MET A 1 14.48 -12.21 -26.84
N THR A 2 13.17 -12.13 -27.02
CA THR A 2 12.25 -12.36 -25.89
C THR A 2 12.37 -13.80 -25.40
N VAL A 3 12.39 -13.97 -24.08
CA VAL A 3 12.64 -15.24 -23.41
C VAL A 3 11.40 -15.65 -22.63
N ILE A 4 10.99 -16.91 -22.79
CA ILE A 4 10.01 -17.53 -21.89
C ILE A 4 10.76 -18.02 -20.65
N HIS A 5 10.44 -17.45 -19.50
CA HIS A 5 11.03 -17.82 -18.22
C HIS A 5 10.66 -19.26 -17.87
N ARG A 6 11.67 -20.09 -17.61
CA ARG A 6 11.48 -21.46 -17.13
C ARG A 6 11.39 -21.45 -15.60
N PRO A 7 10.23 -21.75 -15.00
CA PRO A 7 10.10 -21.73 -13.55
C PRO A 7 10.97 -22.81 -12.90
N PRO A 8 11.52 -22.55 -11.71
CA PRO A 8 12.15 -23.60 -10.91
C PRO A 8 11.10 -24.62 -10.43
N ALA A 9 11.55 -25.78 -9.96
CA ALA A 9 10.68 -26.71 -9.25
C ALA A 9 10.10 -26.04 -7.99
N LEU A 10 8.84 -26.32 -7.69
CA LEU A 10 8.20 -25.86 -6.45
C LEU A 10 8.88 -26.52 -5.23
N PRO A 11 8.94 -25.82 -4.08
CA PRO A 11 9.34 -26.45 -2.82
C PRO A 11 8.45 -27.66 -2.50
N LYS A 12 9.02 -28.71 -1.89
CA LYS A 12 8.31 -29.99 -1.64
C LYS A 12 7.01 -29.83 -0.83
N ASP A 13 7.02 -28.96 0.16
CA ASP A 13 5.89 -28.74 1.08
C ASP A 13 5.04 -27.51 0.70
N PHE A 14 5.12 -27.07 -0.57
CA PHE A 14 4.40 -25.89 -1.01
C PHE A 14 2.92 -26.19 -1.28
N ASN A 15 2.03 -25.62 -0.47
CA ASN A 15 0.59 -25.66 -0.68
C ASN A 15 0.01 -24.25 -0.90
N PRO A 16 -0.42 -23.90 -2.13
CA PRO A 16 -0.93 -22.56 -2.41
C PRO A 16 -2.23 -22.25 -1.66
N LYS A 17 -3.02 -23.27 -1.26
CA LYS A 17 -4.32 -23.05 -0.58
C LYS A 17 -4.15 -22.50 0.84
N GLU A 18 -3.05 -22.81 1.52
CA GLU A 18 -2.80 -22.38 2.91
C GLU A 18 -2.70 -20.86 3.06
N PHE A 19 -2.32 -20.16 2.00
CA PHE A 19 -2.21 -18.70 2.02
C PHE A 19 -3.57 -17.98 2.02
N TRP A 20 -4.62 -18.64 1.55
CA TRP A 20 -5.93 -18.03 1.32
C TRP A 20 -7.00 -18.46 2.33
N THR A 21 -6.77 -19.56 3.05
CA THR A 21 -7.70 -20.05 4.08
C THR A 21 -7.54 -19.25 5.36
N LEU A 22 -8.63 -18.59 5.79
CA LEU A 22 -8.70 -17.93 7.09
C LEU A 22 -9.48 -18.81 8.07
N PRO A 23 -8.98 -19.02 9.30
CA PRO A 23 -9.73 -19.75 10.31
C PRO A 23 -10.96 -18.94 10.77
N PRO A 24 -12.02 -19.62 11.24
CA PRO A 24 -13.11 -18.94 11.95
C PRO A 24 -12.60 -18.35 13.27
N HIS A 25 -13.36 -17.41 13.84
CA HIS A 25 -13.10 -16.94 15.19
C HIS A 25 -13.32 -18.07 16.21
N LEU A 26 -12.59 -18.01 17.32
CA LEU A 26 -12.92 -18.82 18.49
C LEU A 26 -14.34 -18.51 18.98
N PRO A 27 -15.06 -19.50 19.56
CA PRO A 27 -16.40 -19.27 20.10
C PRO A 27 -16.48 -18.16 21.15
N ASP A 28 -15.41 -17.95 21.91
CA ASP A 28 -15.28 -16.95 22.98
C ASP A 28 -14.47 -15.71 22.55
N ALA A 29 -14.22 -15.52 21.24
CA ALA A 29 -13.39 -14.44 20.71
C ALA A 29 -13.88 -13.04 21.13
N GLU A 30 -15.19 -12.82 21.20
CA GLU A 30 -15.75 -11.53 21.63
C GLU A 30 -15.40 -11.21 23.08
N GLN A 31 -15.58 -12.17 24.00
CA GLN A 31 -15.21 -12.02 25.41
C GLN A 31 -13.70 -11.76 25.55
N ARG A 32 -12.87 -12.47 24.79
CA ARG A 32 -11.41 -12.27 24.79
C ARG A 32 -11.01 -10.87 24.30
N LEU A 33 -11.68 -10.34 23.28
CA LEU A 33 -11.44 -8.99 22.78
C LEU A 33 -11.90 -7.92 23.78
N GLN A 34 -12.99 -8.14 24.51
CA GLN A 34 -13.43 -7.27 25.60
C GLN A 34 -12.41 -7.27 26.74
N GLN A 35 -11.90 -8.43 27.14
CA GLN A 35 -10.84 -8.53 28.14
C GLN A 35 -9.57 -7.82 27.66
N LEU A 36 -9.14 -8.03 26.40
CA LEU A 36 -7.97 -7.36 25.84
C LEU A 36 -8.14 -5.82 25.84
N ALA A 37 -9.34 -5.31 25.56
CA ALA A 37 -9.63 -3.89 25.64
C ALA A 37 -9.54 -3.36 27.10
N ALA A 38 -10.00 -4.13 28.08
CA ALA A 38 -9.85 -3.80 29.49
C ALA A 38 -8.37 -3.78 29.91
N ASP A 39 -7.58 -4.76 29.44
CA ASP A 39 -6.14 -4.83 29.71
C ASP A 39 -5.40 -3.64 29.09
N ILE A 40 -5.78 -3.20 27.89
CA ILE A 40 -5.25 -1.97 27.25
C ILE A 40 -5.59 -0.72 28.08
N ALA A 41 -6.82 -0.64 28.61
CA ALA A 41 -7.22 0.47 29.46
C ALA A 41 -6.41 0.48 30.77
N ALA A 42 -6.16 -0.68 31.37
CA ALA A 42 -5.29 -0.84 32.53
C ALA A 42 -3.84 -0.44 32.20
N ASP A 43 -3.29 -0.85 31.04
CA ASP A 43 -1.96 -0.41 30.59
C ASP A 43 -1.88 1.13 30.50
N PHE A 44 -2.90 1.80 29.98
CA PHE A 44 -2.94 3.26 29.93
C PHE A 44 -2.98 3.91 31.31
N GLN A 45 -3.72 3.33 32.26
CA GLN A 45 -3.73 3.82 33.65
C GLN A 45 -2.37 3.65 34.33
N VAL A 46 -1.72 2.49 34.15
CA VAL A 46 -0.40 2.20 34.69
C VAL A 46 0.65 3.13 34.09
N LEU A 47 0.65 3.32 32.77
CA LEU A 47 1.59 4.20 32.09
C LEU A 47 1.37 5.66 32.45
N SER A 48 0.11 6.09 32.63
CA SER A 48 -0.31 7.46 32.96
C SER A 48 0.44 8.53 32.15
N TYR A 49 0.76 8.20 30.89
CA TYR A 49 1.61 9.00 30.03
C TYR A 49 0.87 9.38 28.73
N PRO A 50 1.01 10.62 28.26
CA PRO A 50 1.54 11.76 29.01
C PRO A 50 0.50 12.23 30.03
N SER A 51 0.93 12.52 31.26
CA SER A 51 0.05 13.06 32.31
C SER A 51 -0.35 14.52 32.08
N ARG A 52 0.28 15.17 31.09
CA ARG A 52 0.01 16.54 30.67
C ARG A 52 -0.07 16.61 29.15
N THR A 53 -1.04 17.35 28.65
CA THR A 53 -1.17 17.64 27.22
C THR A 53 -0.39 18.89 26.88
N TRP A 54 0.24 18.91 25.71
CA TRP A 54 0.89 20.10 25.17
C TRP A 54 -0.03 20.70 24.11
N ASN A 55 -0.52 21.93 24.31
CA ASN A 55 -1.32 22.63 23.30
C ASN A 55 -0.40 23.57 22.50
N TYR A 56 -0.03 23.16 21.29
CA TYR A 56 0.84 23.93 20.41
C TYR A 56 0.08 25.03 19.68
N SER A 57 -1.22 24.84 19.38
CA SER A 57 -1.99 25.82 18.62
C SER A 57 -2.49 26.97 19.50
N ARG A 58 -2.30 28.20 18.99
CA ARG A 58 -2.81 29.44 19.60
C ARG A 58 -4.31 29.66 19.37
N HIS A 59 -4.93 28.87 18.49
CA HIS A 59 -6.34 29.00 18.13
C HIS A 59 -7.13 27.79 18.62
N ILE A 60 -8.15 28.03 19.46
CA ILE A 60 -8.98 26.98 20.07
C ILE A 60 -9.93 26.29 19.07
N ASP A 61 -10.07 26.85 17.87
CA ASP A 61 -10.92 26.30 16.81
C ASP A 61 -10.15 25.55 15.70
N SER A 62 -8.80 25.54 15.74
CA SER A 62 -7.96 24.85 14.75
C SER A 62 -7.41 23.52 15.24
N LEU A 63 -7.38 22.48 14.41
CA LEU A 63 -6.60 21.28 14.71
C LEU A 63 -5.11 21.63 14.94
N GLU A 64 -4.46 20.91 15.83
CA GLU A 64 -2.99 20.92 15.89
C GLU A 64 -2.42 20.17 14.70
N VAL A 65 -2.98 18.98 14.42
CA VAL A 65 -2.55 18.14 13.30
C VAL A 65 -3.77 17.60 12.54
N ALA A 66 -3.83 17.89 11.25
CA ALA A 66 -4.70 17.17 10.32
C ALA A 66 -3.91 16.02 9.69
N ILE A 67 -4.43 14.80 9.79
CA ILE A 67 -3.84 13.61 9.17
C ILE A 67 -4.72 13.20 7.99
N ILE A 68 -4.14 13.06 6.81
CA ILE A 68 -4.86 12.70 5.59
C ILE A 68 -4.57 11.24 5.28
N GLY A 69 -5.58 10.38 5.43
CA GLY A 69 -5.51 8.93 5.29
C GLY A 69 -5.57 8.21 6.64
N ALA A 70 -6.62 7.42 6.85
CA ALA A 70 -6.82 6.55 8.00
C ALA A 70 -6.30 5.13 7.77
N GLY A 71 -5.29 4.96 6.90
CA GLY A 71 -4.56 3.71 6.77
C GLY A 71 -3.70 3.38 8.01
N TYR A 72 -2.84 2.38 7.87
CA TYR A 72 -1.88 1.97 8.91
C TYR A 72 -1.06 3.16 9.45
N VAL A 73 -0.48 3.97 8.56
CA VAL A 73 0.40 5.09 8.92
C VAL A 73 -0.38 6.16 9.68
N GLY A 74 -1.57 6.55 9.22
CA GLY A 74 -2.35 7.61 9.85
C GLY A 74 -2.82 7.23 11.25
N LYS A 75 -3.24 5.97 11.45
CA LYS A 75 -3.58 5.45 12.77
C LYS A 75 -2.37 5.43 13.71
N SER A 76 -1.22 4.98 13.22
CA SER A 76 0.03 4.98 13.99
C SER A 76 0.45 6.39 14.40
N ALA A 77 0.42 7.34 13.45
CA ALA A 77 0.78 8.73 13.69
C ALA A 77 -0.15 9.40 14.71
N ALA A 78 -1.47 9.19 14.58
CA ALA A 78 -2.44 9.75 15.53
C ALA A 78 -2.20 9.23 16.95
N PHE A 79 -1.96 7.92 17.11
CA PHE A 79 -1.68 7.36 18.43
C PHE A 79 -0.32 7.83 18.97
N GLY A 80 0.71 7.90 18.13
CA GLY A 80 2.02 8.46 18.50
C GLY A 80 1.94 9.91 18.96
N LEU A 81 1.19 10.76 18.25
CA LEU A 81 0.95 12.15 18.64
C LEU A 81 0.27 12.23 20.01
N ARG A 82 -0.75 11.39 20.26
CA ARG A 82 -1.38 11.28 21.58
C ARG A 82 -0.38 10.88 22.67
N ARG A 83 0.53 9.93 22.37
CA ARG A 83 1.62 9.55 23.29
C ARG A 83 2.56 10.71 23.59
N HIS A 84 2.69 11.69 22.70
CA HIS A 84 3.44 12.92 22.92
C HIS A 84 2.60 14.10 23.45
N GLY A 85 1.32 13.88 23.77
CA GLY A 85 0.45 14.85 24.43
C GLY A 85 -0.25 15.79 23.48
N ILE A 86 -0.20 15.51 22.17
CA ILE A 86 -0.85 16.24 21.09
C ILE A 86 -2.19 15.57 20.81
N ASN A 87 -3.28 16.21 21.19
CA ASN A 87 -4.61 15.58 21.21
C ASN A 87 -5.60 16.22 20.25
N ARG A 88 -5.37 17.45 19.78
CA ARG A 88 -6.28 18.12 18.83
C ARG A 88 -5.96 17.66 17.40
N VAL A 89 -6.10 16.36 17.20
CA VAL A 89 -5.79 15.65 15.97
C VAL A 89 -7.08 15.20 15.32
N ARG A 90 -7.14 15.23 13.99
CA ARG A 90 -8.20 14.57 13.22
C ARG A 90 -7.60 13.81 12.05
N ILE A 91 -8.14 12.62 11.79
CA ILE A 91 -7.77 11.79 10.66
C ILE A 91 -8.90 11.85 9.64
N PHE A 92 -8.64 12.39 8.45
CA PHE A 92 -9.60 12.44 7.35
C PHE A 92 -9.35 11.26 6.40
N ASP A 93 -10.40 10.55 6.01
CA ASP A 93 -10.31 9.49 5.00
C ASP A 93 -11.54 9.50 4.10
N ARG A 94 -11.34 9.35 2.80
CA ARG A 94 -12.42 9.30 1.80
C ARG A 94 -13.22 8.01 1.85
N CYS A 95 -12.60 6.93 2.31
CA CYS A 95 -13.22 5.62 2.38
C CYS A 95 -14.25 5.56 3.53
N ALA A 96 -15.13 4.55 3.43
CA ALA A 96 -15.99 4.16 4.53
C ALA A 96 -15.20 3.54 5.70
N PRO A 97 -15.78 3.50 6.92
CA PRO A 97 -15.21 2.76 8.04
C PRO A 97 -14.80 1.33 7.65
N GLY A 98 -13.61 0.91 8.05
CA GLY A 98 -13.07 -0.42 7.76
C GLY A 98 -12.50 -0.61 6.33
N GLN A 99 -12.65 0.37 5.43
CA GLN A 99 -12.13 0.34 4.05
C GLN A 99 -10.87 1.18 3.84
N ALA A 100 -10.39 1.87 4.87
CA ALA A 100 -9.22 2.73 4.79
C ALA A 100 -7.93 1.96 4.45
N GLY A 101 -7.11 2.56 3.59
CA GLY A 101 -5.87 1.99 3.10
C GLY A 101 -6.04 0.89 2.04
N PRO A 102 -4.96 0.19 1.68
CA PRO A 102 -4.94 -0.67 0.50
C PRO A 102 -5.54 -2.07 0.75
N TRP A 103 -5.64 -2.48 2.02
CA TRP A 103 -5.75 -3.89 2.39
C TRP A 103 -7.08 -4.56 2.02
N ARG A 104 -8.16 -3.79 1.86
CA ARG A 104 -9.46 -4.28 1.37
C ARG A 104 -9.85 -3.72 0.02
N THR A 105 -9.11 -2.72 -0.46
CA THR A 105 -9.39 -2.01 -1.70
C THR A 105 -8.65 -2.69 -2.84
N TYR A 106 -7.38 -2.34 -3.06
CA TYR A 106 -6.64 -2.77 -4.24
C TYR A 106 -5.48 -3.72 -3.96
N ALA A 107 -5.05 -3.89 -2.70
CA ALA A 107 -4.05 -4.90 -2.39
C ALA A 107 -4.64 -6.30 -2.60
N ARG A 108 -3.91 -7.18 -3.29
CA ARG A 108 -4.41 -8.49 -3.74
C ARG A 108 -3.56 -9.66 -3.25
N ASN A 109 -2.49 -9.38 -2.52
CA ASN A 109 -1.67 -10.37 -1.84
C ASN A 109 -2.49 -11.15 -0.79
N ALA A 110 -2.23 -12.45 -0.68
CA ALA A 110 -2.84 -13.32 0.32
C ALA A 110 -2.40 -12.93 1.74
N THR A 111 -1.09 -12.76 1.93
CA THR A 111 -0.44 -12.37 3.18
C THR A 111 0.34 -11.09 3.01
N LEU A 112 0.59 -10.37 4.11
CA LEU A 112 1.56 -9.27 4.12
C LEU A 112 2.91 -9.78 3.63
N ARG A 113 3.68 -8.86 3.03
CA ARG A 113 4.98 -9.21 2.47
C ARG A 113 6.07 -9.26 3.54
N THR A 114 5.82 -8.74 4.72
CA THR A 114 6.80 -8.66 5.82
C THR A 114 6.57 -9.81 6.82
N PRO A 115 7.62 -10.42 7.39
CA PRO A 115 7.48 -11.44 8.43
C PRO A 115 6.55 -10.99 9.56
N LYS A 116 5.79 -11.94 10.13
CA LYS A 116 4.72 -11.62 11.09
C LYS A 116 5.20 -10.83 12.32
N GLU A 117 6.48 -10.97 12.70
CA GLU A 117 7.09 -10.30 13.84
C GLU A 117 7.26 -8.78 13.62
N VAL A 118 7.32 -8.33 12.37
CA VAL A 118 7.56 -6.92 12.02
C VAL A 118 6.23 -6.24 11.73
N THR A 119 5.59 -5.75 12.79
CA THR A 119 4.29 -5.05 12.73
C THR A 119 4.43 -3.52 12.62
N GLY A 120 5.66 -3.04 12.40
CA GLY A 120 5.97 -1.63 12.13
C GLY A 120 5.84 -0.67 13.31
N GLY A 121 5.69 -1.18 14.53
CA GLY A 121 5.66 -0.37 15.75
C GLY A 121 4.31 0.29 16.04
N LEU A 122 3.21 -0.24 15.48
CA LEU A 122 1.86 0.27 15.74
C LEU A 122 1.48 0.25 17.22
N ASP A 123 2.05 -0.69 17.99
CA ASP A 123 1.82 -0.80 19.42
C ASP A 123 2.48 0.31 20.26
N TRP A 124 3.41 1.08 19.69
CA TRP A 124 4.15 2.14 20.41
C TRP A 124 4.74 1.66 21.75
N GLY A 125 5.18 0.39 21.82
CA GLY A 125 5.75 -0.22 23.01
C GLY A 125 4.73 -0.76 24.01
N ILE A 126 3.44 -0.80 23.67
CA ILE A 126 2.36 -1.29 24.54
C ILE A 126 1.94 -2.70 24.10
N PRO A 127 2.35 -3.75 24.82
CA PRO A 127 2.22 -5.12 24.34
C PRO A 127 0.79 -5.56 24.00
N ASN A 128 -0.22 -5.10 24.76
CA ASN A 128 -1.61 -5.48 24.52
C ASN A 128 -2.20 -4.88 23.23
N LEU A 129 -1.57 -3.87 22.65
CA LEU A 129 -1.95 -3.36 21.33
C LEU A 129 -1.39 -4.18 20.18
N ASN A 130 -0.41 -5.06 20.41
CA ASN A 130 0.28 -5.75 19.32
C ASN A 130 -0.65 -6.75 18.59
N PHE A 131 -0.47 -6.89 17.26
CA PHE A 131 -1.24 -7.82 16.42
C PHE A 131 -1.27 -9.24 16.99
N ARG A 132 -0.18 -9.73 17.58
CA ARG A 132 -0.13 -11.07 18.19
C ARG A 132 -1.21 -11.25 19.26
N ARG A 133 -1.45 -10.25 20.10
CA ARG A 133 -2.46 -10.32 21.18
C ARG A 133 -3.87 -10.31 20.61
N TRP A 134 -4.13 -9.44 19.64
CA TRP A 134 -5.40 -9.43 18.91
C TRP A 134 -5.66 -10.75 18.18
N CYS A 135 -4.65 -11.29 17.50
CA CYS A 135 -4.73 -12.56 16.79
C CYS A 135 -5.03 -13.72 17.76
N GLY A 136 -4.33 -13.78 18.90
CA GLY A 136 -4.58 -14.79 19.93
C GLY A 136 -5.97 -14.70 20.55
N ALA A 137 -6.52 -13.50 20.70
CA ALA A 137 -7.90 -13.29 21.17
C ALA A 137 -8.94 -13.78 20.14
N CYS A 138 -8.70 -13.55 18.84
CA CYS A 138 -9.62 -13.94 17.77
C CYS A 138 -9.53 -15.42 17.36
N TYR A 139 -8.32 -15.96 17.26
CA TYR A 139 -8.02 -17.22 16.55
C TYR A 139 -7.20 -18.21 17.38
N GLY A 140 -6.83 -17.84 18.61
CA GLY A 140 -5.98 -18.66 19.47
C GLY A 140 -4.48 -18.50 19.20
N ASN A 141 -3.66 -18.85 20.19
CA ASN A 141 -2.21 -18.72 20.09
C ASN A 141 -1.60 -19.69 19.07
N ASP A 142 -2.20 -20.86 18.88
CA ASP A 142 -1.71 -21.87 17.94
C ASP A 142 -1.77 -21.37 16.50
N TYR A 143 -2.79 -20.59 16.14
CA TYR A 143 -2.86 -19.97 14.82
C TYR A 143 -1.76 -18.94 14.59
N TRP A 144 -1.45 -18.11 15.61
CA TRP A 144 -0.30 -17.21 15.51
C TRP A 144 1.02 -17.96 15.30
N LEU A 145 1.19 -19.11 15.96
CA LEU A 145 2.39 -19.93 15.82
C LEU A 145 2.48 -20.58 14.43
N SER A 146 1.35 -20.98 13.83
CA SER A 146 1.32 -21.69 12.55
C SER A 146 1.62 -20.83 11.32
N ILE A 147 1.31 -19.53 11.36
CA ILE A 147 1.54 -18.63 10.21
C ILE A 147 2.99 -18.13 10.16
N GLY A 148 3.57 -17.93 8.97
CA GLY A 148 4.84 -17.19 8.80
C GLY A 148 4.64 -15.70 8.46
N TYR A 149 3.51 -15.37 7.85
CA TYR A 149 3.13 -14.04 7.41
C TYR A 149 1.68 -13.76 7.79
N ILE A 150 1.37 -12.52 8.18
CA ILE A 150 0.01 -12.14 8.57
C ILE A 150 -0.89 -12.12 7.32
N PRO A 151 -2.05 -12.79 7.31
CA PRO A 151 -2.99 -12.66 6.20
C PRO A 151 -3.49 -11.22 6.03
N ARG A 152 -3.55 -10.74 4.78
CA ARG A 152 -3.89 -9.35 4.44
C ARG A 152 -5.20 -8.89 5.08
N LEU A 153 -6.23 -9.73 5.02
CA LEU A 153 -7.56 -9.39 5.54
C LEU A 153 -7.63 -9.40 7.07
N LEU A 154 -6.82 -10.23 7.73
CA LEU A 154 -6.70 -10.19 9.20
C LEU A 154 -5.98 -8.93 9.66
N TRP A 155 -4.95 -8.51 8.93
CA TRP A 155 -4.30 -7.21 9.17
C TRP A 155 -5.31 -6.05 9.04
N ALA A 156 -6.14 -6.06 8.00
CA ALA A 156 -7.19 -5.04 7.84
C ALA A 156 -8.21 -5.05 9.00
N SER A 157 -8.63 -6.24 9.45
CA SER A 157 -9.52 -6.41 10.62
C SER A 157 -8.88 -5.88 11.90
N TYR A 158 -7.60 -6.19 12.12
CA TYR A 158 -6.82 -5.66 13.23
C TYR A 158 -6.71 -4.14 13.21
N LEU A 159 -6.39 -3.52 12.06
CA LEU A 159 -6.32 -2.06 11.97
C LEU A 159 -7.66 -1.37 12.26
N ASN A 160 -8.77 -2.02 11.89
CA ASN A 160 -10.11 -1.52 12.21
C ASN A 160 -10.41 -1.66 13.71
N TRP A 161 -10.06 -2.79 14.34
CA TRP A 161 -10.15 -2.94 15.79
C TRP A 161 -9.25 -1.94 16.54
N TYR A 162 -8.00 -1.78 16.10
CA TYR A 162 -7.01 -0.86 16.68
C TYR A 162 -7.53 0.59 16.69
N GLY A 163 -8.11 1.06 15.58
CA GLY A 163 -8.70 2.40 15.54
C GLY A 163 -9.88 2.58 16.51
N ARG A 164 -10.69 1.53 16.71
CA ARG A 164 -11.86 1.54 17.62
C ARG A 164 -11.44 1.47 19.08
N VAL A 165 -10.58 0.52 19.47
CA VAL A 165 -10.15 0.33 20.87
C VAL A 165 -9.40 1.54 21.40
N LEU A 166 -8.72 2.28 20.52
CA LEU A 166 -8.04 3.52 20.86
C LEU A 166 -8.92 4.76 20.76
N ALA A 167 -10.17 4.65 20.28
CA ALA A 167 -11.05 5.77 19.99
C ALA A 167 -10.35 6.88 19.16
N LEU A 168 -9.67 6.49 18.07
CA LEU A 168 -8.95 7.46 17.23
C LEU A 168 -9.92 8.44 16.55
N PRO A 169 -9.56 9.73 16.40
CA PRO A 169 -10.44 10.78 15.90
C PRO A 169 -10.58 10.74 14.37
N MET A 170 -11.25 9.70 13.87
CA MET A 170 -11.44 9.43 12.44
C MET A 170 -12.70 10.12 11.91
N GLN A 171 -12.57 10.84 10.79
CA GLN A 171 -13.66 11.38 10.00
C GLN A 171 -13.62 10.71 8.62
N TYR A 172 -14.52 9.75 8.42
CA TYR A 172 -14.65 8.99 7.17
C TYR A 172 -15.50 9.74 6.13
N HIS A 173 -15.58 9.21 4.91
CA HIS A 173 -16.30 9.83 3.79
C HIS A 173 -15.91 11.29 3.53
N THR A 174 -14.65 11.64 3.84
CA THR A 174 -14.15 13.01 3.75
C THR A 174 -12.96 13.06 2.80
N ASP A 175 -13.16 13.68 1.64
CA ASP A 175 -12.09 14.03 0.72
C ASP A 175 -11.46 15.36 1.13
N VAL A 176 -10.14 15.42 1.17
CA VAL A 176 -9.40 16.69 1.21
C VAL A 176 -9.11 17.06 -0.24
N VAL A 177 -9.61 18.20 -0.71
CA VAL A 177 -9.58 18.56 -2.14
C VAL A 177 -8.66 19.73 -2.46
N ASP A 178 -8.22 20.47 -1.44
CA ASP A 178 -7.30 21.59 -1.55
C ASP A 178 -6.74 21.95 -0.18
N ILE A 179 -5.48 22.37 -0.14
CA ILE A 179 -4.81 22.81 1.07
C ILE A 179 -4.05 24.09 0.74
N HIS A 180 -4.17 25.10 1.58
CA HIS A 180 -3.45 26.35 1.40
C HIS A 180 -2.97 26.91 2.73
N TRP A 181 -1.82 27.58 2.71
CA TRP A 181 -1.27 28.27 3.87
C TRP A 181 -1.90 29.65 4.01
N GLN A 182 -2.33 29.99 5.22
CA GLN A 182 -2.86 31.31 5.59
C GLN A 182 -1.87 32.02 6.50
N THR A 183 -1.16 33.01 5.94
CA THR A 183 -0.07 33.72 6.62
C THR A 183 -0.54 34.45 7.86
N ASP A 184 -1.66 35.17 7.78
CA ASP A 184 -2.18 35.99 8.89
C ASP A 184 -2.62 35.16 10.09
N GLU A 185 -3.12 33.94 9.84
CA GLU A 185 -3.52 33.00 10.88
C GLU A 185 -2.40 32.02 11.27
N GLY A 186 -1.30 31.98 10.52
CA GLY A 186 -0.21 31.04 10.71
C GLY A 186 -0.69 29.58 10.71
N CYS A 187 -1.62 29.20 9.84
CA CYS A 187 -2.10 27.81 9.77
C CYS A 187 -2.47 27.41 8.34
N PHE A 188 -2.66 26.11 8.13
CA PHE A 188 -3.22 25.59 6.90
C PHE A 188 -4.74 25.57 6.97
N TRP A 189 -5.37 25.94 5.86
CA TRP A 189 -6.79 25.76 5.61
C TRP A 189 -6.96 24.60 4.62
N LEU A 190 -7.73 23.60 5.02
CA LEU A 190 -8.04 22.40 4.24
C LEU A 190 -9.49 22.53 3.79
N LYS A 191 -9.70 22.53 2.46
CA LYS A 191 -11.04 22.36 1.90
C LYS A 191 -11.36 20.88 1.91
N THR A 192 -12.41 20.50 2.62
CA THR A 192 -12.87 19.13 2.72
C THR A 192 -14.25 18.97 2.11
N VAL A 193 -14.56 17.79 1.60
CA VAL A 193 -15.91 17.42 1.15
C VAL A 193 -16.32 16.18 1.93
N CYS A 194 -17.21 16.34 2.90
CA CYS A 194 -17.69 15.26 3.76
C CYS A 194 -19.10 14.83 3.30
N GLY A 195 -19.23 13.62 2.75
CA GLY A 195 -20.53 13.14 2.24
C GLY A 195 -21.15 14.05 1.17
N GLY A 196 -20.31 14.71 0.37
CA GLY A 196 -20.75 15.69 -0.65
C GLY A 196 -20.92 17.12 -0.13
N VAL A 197 -20.77 17.36 1.18
CA VAL A 197 -20.90 18.70 1.79
C VAL A 197 -19.52 19.35 1.92
N PRO A 198 -19.28 20.51 1.29
CA PRO A 198 -18.05 21.27 1.46
C PRO A 198 -17.92 21.82 2.88
N GLU A 199 -16.73 21.66 3.45
CA GLU A 199 -16.35 22.18 4.77
C GLU A 199 -14.95 22.80 4.69
N LEU A 200 -14.67 23.69 5.64
CA LEU A 200 -13.36 24.29 5.82
C LEU A 200 -12.80 23.89 7.18
N GLN A 201 -11.63 23.26 7.18
CA GLN A 201 -10.93 22.84 8.38
C GLN A 201 -9.62 23.62 8.50
N LYS A 202 -9.22 23.97 9.73
CA LYS A 202 -7.96 24.66 10.01
C LYS A 202 -7.01 23.73 10.75
N ALA A 203 -5.73 23.69 10.38
CA ALA A 203 -4.73 22.89 11.07
C ALA A 203 -3.35 23.56 11.09
N ARG A 204 -2.61 23.44 12.20
CA ARG A 204 -1.23 23.96 12.26
C ARG A 204 -0.24 23.09 11.49
N PHE A 205 -0.37 21.77 11.60
CA PHE A 205 0.45 20.80 10.90
C PHE A 205 -0.41 19.84 10.09
N ILE A 206 0.17 19.28 9.04
CA ILE A 206 -0.47 18.29 8.17
C ILE A 206 0.44 17.09 8.04
N ILE A 207 -0.13 15.89 8.20
CA ILE A 207 0.54 14.61 7.92
C ILE A 207 -0.16 13.95 6.75
N PHE A 208 0.58 13.69 5.68
CA PHE A 208 0.12 12.87 4.57
C PHE A 208 0.38 11.40 4.86
N ALA A 209 -0.70 10.63 4.99
CA ALA A 209 -0.71 9.20 5.26
C ALA A 209 -1.55 8.41 4.23
N THR A 210 -1.62 8.91 2.99
CA THR A 210 -2.40 8.36 1.87
C THR A 210 -1.72 7.19 1.15
N GLY A 211 -0.63 6.65 1.68
CA GLY A 211 0.05 5.47 1.12
C GLY A 211 0.71 5.77 -0.22
N MET A 212 0.71 4.81 -1.15
CA MET A 212 1.34 4.97 -2.48
C MET A 212 0.59 5.95 -3.38
N ASP A 213 -0.66 6.31 -3.05
CA ASP A 213 -1.42 7.31 -3.79
C ASP A 213 -0.84 8.73 -3.64
N CYS A 214 -0.13 9.01 -2.54
CA CYS A 214 0.36 10.35 -2.16
C CYS A 214 1.36 10.98 -3.14
N ALA A 215 1.88 10.17 -4.07
CA ALA A 215 3.00 10.55 -4.92
C ALA A 215 2.58 10.75 -6.39
N GLY A 216 1.31 10.95 -6.74
CA GLY A 216 0.91 11.17 -8.15
C GLY A 216 0.19 9.99 -8.79
N GLY A 217 -0.17 8.98 -7.98
CA GLY A 217 -1.09 7.93 -8.36
C GLY A 217 -0.55 6.91 -9.37
N ARG A 218 -1.48 6.32 -10.13
CA ARG A 218 -1.26 5.16 -11.00
C ARG A 218 -0.35 5.53 -12.17
N ASN A 219 0.65 4.71 -12.44
CA ASN A 219 1.51 4.89 -13.61
C ASN A 219 0.99 4.04 -14.78
N ILE A 220 0.14 4.60 -15.65
CA ILE A 220 -0.26 3.91 -16.90
C ILE A 220 0.71 4.30 -18.03
N PRO A 221 1.42 3.33 -18.65
CA PRO A 221 2.30 3.63 -19.78
C PRO A 221 1.56 4.37 -20.91
N ALA A 222 2.20 5.39 -21.49
CA ALA A 222 1.61 6.17 -22.58
C ALA A 222 1.21 5.29 -23.77
N ILE A 223 2.00 4.27 -24.09
CA ILE A 223 1.68 3.30 -25.15
C ILE A 223 0.38 2.52 -24.88
N VAL A 224 0.02 2.27 -23.62
CA VAL A 224 -1.26 1.62 -23.29
C VAL A 224 -2.40 2.62 -23.48
N ARG A 225 -2.30 3.81 -22.87
CA ARG A 225 -3.33 4.86 -22.93
C ARG A 225 -3.64 5.33 -24.36
N ASN A 226 -2.61 5.44 -25.20
CA ASN A 226 -2.74 6.00 -26.54
C ASN A 226 -3.20 4.96 -27.58
N SER A 227 -3.05 3.66 -27.27
CA SER A 227 -3.34 2.59 -28.23
C SER A 227 -4.62 1.83 -27.95
N LEU A 228 -5.15 1.88 -26.72
CA LEU A 228 -6.25 1.03 -26.26
C LEU A 228 -7.37 1.87 -25.63
N PRO A 229 -8.65 1.49 -25.83
CA PRO A 229 -9.75 2.05 -25.08
C PRO A 229 -9.61 1.85 -23.56
N GLU A 230 -10.09 2.79 -22.75
CA GLU A 230 -9.93 2.74 -21.29
C GLU A 230 -10.59 1.51 -20.63
N ASN A 231 -11.66 0.98 -21.23
CA ASN A 231 -12.34 -0.22 -20.74
C ASN A 231 -11.60 -1.54 -21.08
N CYS A 232 -10.53 -1.48 -21.88
CA CYS A 232 -9.75 -2.66 -22.27
C CYS A 232 -8.60 -2.98 -21.30
N TYR A 233 -8.30 -2.08 -20.37
CA TYR A 233 -7.23 -2.28 -19.40
C TYR A 233 -7.59 -1.77 -17.99
N HIS A 234 -6.92 -2.34 -17.00
CA HIS A 234 -6.93 -1.86 -15.62
C HIS A 234 -5.51 -1.57 -15.14
N HIS A 235 -5.36 -0.75 -14.11
CA HIS A 235 -4.17 -0.73 -13.26
C HIS A 235 -4.34 -1.67 -12.07
N THR A 236 -3.23 -2.18 -11.53
CA THR A 236 -3.25 -2.99 -10.30
C THR A 236 -3.74 -2.25 -9.05
N MET A 237 -4.03 -0.96 -9.13
CA MET A 237 -4.66 -0.16 -8.07
C MET A 237 -6.16 0.13 -8.34
N ASP A 238 -6.67 -0.27 -9.49
CA ASP A 238 -8.10 -0.10 -9.81
C ASP A 238 -8.94 -1.11 -9.02
N ILE A 239 -10.25 -0.88 -8.98
CA ILE A 239 -11.22 -1.92 -8.65
C ILE A 239 -11.36 -2.80 -9.90
N ILE A 240 -11.14 -4.09 -9.75
CA ILE A 240 -11.21 -5.07 -10.86
C ILE A 240 -12.17 -6.17 -10.42
N ASP A 241 -13.21 -6.39 -11.20
CA ASP A 241 -14.07 -7.57 -11.07
C ASP A 241 -13.40 -8.74 -11.78
N PHE A 242 -12.73 -9.61 -11.02
CA PHE A 242 -12.02 -10.75 -11.60
C PHE A 242 -12.97 -11.79 -12.20
N SER A 243 -14.26 -11.80 -11.84
CA SER A 243 -15.23 -12.74 -12.40
C SER A 243 -15.41 -12.53 -13.91
N THR A 244 -15.25 -11.29 -14.39
CA THR A 244 -15.32 -10.96 -15.82
C THR A 244 -14.10 -11.42 -16.61
N LEU A 245 -13.07 -11.95 -15.93
CA LEU A 245 -11.86 -12.49 -16.57
C LEU A 245 -11.96 -14.00 -16.82
N ALA A 246 -13.03 -14.66 -16.38
CA ALA A 246 -13.25 -16.08 -16.65
C ALA A 246 -13.23 -16.36 -18.16
N GLY A 247 -12.41 -17.33 -18.59
CA GLY A 247 -12.24 -17.68 -20.01
C GLY A 247 -11.47 -16.65 -20.86
N GLN A 248 -11.03 -15.52 -20.30
CA GLN A 248 -10.28 -14.49 -21.01
C GLN A 248 -8.77 -14.79 -21.02
N ARG A 249 -8.06 -14.37 -22.07
CA ARG A 249 -6.59 -14.29 -22.13
C ARG A 249 -6.16 -12.95 -21.57
N VAL A 250 -5.44 -12.95 -20.45
CA VAL A 250 -5.09 -11.72 -19.74
C VAL A 250 -3.60 -11.42 -19.88
N GLY A 251 -3.26 -10.26 -20.43
CA GLY A 251 -1.88 -9.76 -20.43
C GLY A 251 -1.62 -8.88 -19.21
N ILE A 252 -0.50 -9.06 -18.52
CA ILE A 252 -0.10 -8.26 -17.37
C ILE A 252 1.24 -7.59 -17.64
N ILE A 253 1.25 -6.26 -17.65
CA ILE A 253 2.46 -5.47 -17.90
C ILE A 253 3.18 -5.18 -16.59
N GLY A 254 4.42 -5.66 -16.46
CA GLY A 254 5.27 -5.44 -15.30
C GLY A 254 5.50 -6.69 -14.44
N GLY A 255 6.64 -6.72 -13.74
CA GLY A 255 7.10 -7.89 -12.97
C GLY A 255 7.14 -7.70 -11.46
N GLY A 256 6.52 -6.64 -10.94
CA GLY A 256 6.46 -6.38 -9.50
C GLY A 256 5.45 -7.28 -8.80
N ALA A 257 5.48 -7.31 -7.47
CA ALA A 257 4.60 -8.17 -6.66
C ALA A 257 3.10 -8.05 -7.02
N SER A 258 2.60 -6.83 -7.27
CA SER A 258 1.21 -6.61 -7.65
C SER A 258 0.82 -7.27 -8.98
N ALA A 259 1.75 -7.41 -9.93
CA ALA A 259 1.49 -8.11 -11.19
C ALA A 259 1.20 -9.60 -10.93
N PHE A 260 2.03 -10.24 -10.11
CA PHE A 260 1.84 -11.64 -9.71
C PHE A 260 0.58 -11.85 -8.87
N ASP A 261 0.28 -10.94 -7.93
CA ASP A 261 -0.96 -11.02 -7.14
C ASP A 261 -2.21 -10.97 -8.04
N ASN A 262 -2.22 -10.11 -9.06
CA ASN A 262 -3.33 -10.03 -10.02
C ASN A 262 -3.38 -11.25 -10.95
N ALA A 263 -2.24 -11.79 -11.35
CA ALA A 263 -2.17 -13.02 -12.14
C ALA A 263 -2.84 -14.19 -11.40
N ILE A 264 -2.51 -14.37 -10.12
CA ILE A 264 -3.09 -15.42 -9.27
C ILE A 264 -4.61 -15.26 -9.19
N LEU A 265 -5.11 -14.05 -8.91
CA LEU A 265 -6.55 -13.82 -8.82
C LEU A 265 -7.28 -14.03 -10.16
N ALA A 266 -6.70 -13.61 -11.29
CA ALA A 266 -7.28 -13.88 -12.60
C ALA A 266 -7.36 -15.38 -12.91
N LEU A 267 -6.30 -16.14 -12.57
CA LEU A 267 -6.26 -17.59 -12.76
C LEU A 267 -7.24 -18.33 -11.84
N GLN A 268 -7.38 -17.89 -10.59
CA GLN A 268 -8.37 -18.41 -9.64
C GLN A 268 -9.80 -18.13 -10.11
N ALA A 269 -10.05 -16.98 -10.72
CA ALA A 269 -11.33 -16.62 -11.31
C ALA A 269 -11.63 -17.34 -12.64
N GLY A 270 -10.68 -18.13 -13.16
CA GLY A 270 -10.90 -18.98 -14.34
C GLY A 270 -10.41 -18.39 -15.66
N ALA A 271 -9.55 -17.37 -15.66
CA ALA A 271 -8.91 -16.88 -16.89
C ALA A 271 -8.30 -18.02 -17.72
N ALA A 272 -8.48 -17.97 -19.05
CA ALA A 272 -8.01 -19.00 -19.97
C ALA A 272 -6.48 -19.09 -19.99
N SER A 273 -5.80 -17.95 -19.96
CA SER A 273 -4.35 -17.84 -19.80
C SER A 273 -3.98 -16.50 -19.19
N VAL A 274 -2.80 -16.43 -18.57
CA VAL A 274 -2.22 -15.18 -18.09
C VAL A 274 -0.77 -15.06 -18.54
N ASP A 275 -0.45 -13.96 -19.21
CA ASP A 275 0.92 -13.64 -19.63
C ASP A 275 1.46 -12.47 -18.82
N ILE A 276 2.47 -12.70 -17.99
CA ILE A 276 3.22 -11.62 -17.33
C ILE A 276 4.35 -11.21 -18.27
N ILE A 277 4.39 -9.93 -18.63
CA ILE A 277 5.34 -9.39 -19.62
C ILE A 277 6.25 -8.36 -18.95
N ILE A 278 7.56 -8.60 -18.98
CA ILE A 278 8.56 -7.71 -18.39
C ILE A 278 9.60 -7.26 -19.41
N ARG A 279 9.94 -5.96 -19.38
CA ARG A 279 10.97 -5.37 -20.26
C ARG A 279 12.40 -5.79 -19.91
N ARG A 280 12.62 -6.36 -18.73
CA ARG A 280 13.95 -6.70 -18.22
C ARG A 280 14.33 -8.11 -18.68
N PRO A 281 15.63 -8.40 -18.87
CA PRO A 281 16.07 -9.73 -19.32
C PRO A 281 15.76 -10.84 -18.31
N SER A 282 15.67 -10.51 -17.03
CA SER A 282 15.32 -11.45 -15.96
C SER A 282 14.62 -10.74 -14.79
N LEU A 283 13.99 -11.53 -13.93
CA LEU A 283 13.50 -11.05 -12.63
C LEU A 283 14.70 -10.66 -11.74
N PRO A 284 14.57 -9.61 -10.90
CA PRO A 284 15.59 -9.28 -9.91
C PRO A 284 15.85 -10.46 -8.96
N HIS A 285 17.11 -10.74 -8.64
CA HIS A 285 17.52 -11.81 -7.72
C HIS A 285 17.97 -11.27 -6.36
N LEU A 286 17.91 -9.95 -6.15
CA LEU A 286 18.36 -9.29 -4.92
C LEU A 286 17.26 -8.34 -4.41
N ASN A 287 16.88 -8.50 -3.14
CA ASN A 287 15.97 -7.58 -2.47
C ASN A 287 16.76 -6.66 -1.52
N ARG A 288 17.20 -5.49 -2.02
CA ARG A 288 17.98 -4.53 -1.22
C ARG A 288 17.17 -3.85 -0.12
N ILE A 289 15.87 -3.66 -0.33
CA ILE A 289 14.99 -2.99 0.63
C ILE A 289 14.91 -3.78 1.94
N ARG A 290 15.03 -5.11 1.89
CA ARG A 290 15.08 -5.93 3.12
C ARG A 290 16.24 -5.59 4.04
N TRP A 291 17.37 -5.16 3.48
CA TRP A 291 18.50 -4.75 4.30
C TRP A 291 18.24 -3.40 4.99
N SER A 292 17.41 -2.52 4.41
CA SER A 292 17.07 -1.22 5.00
C SER A 292 15.91 -1.27 6.00
N GLU A 293 15.26 -2.42 6.21
CA GLU A 293 14.12 -2.61 7.13
C GLU A 293 14.53 -2.65 8.62
N TRP A 294 15.22 -1.61 9.09
CA TRP A 294 15.56 -1.45 10.51
C TRP A 294 15.63 0.02 10.93
N ASN A 295 15.36 0.27 12.21
CA ASN A 295 15.14 1.63 12.71
C ASN A 295 16.34 2.57 12.59
N GLY A 296 17.57 2.07 12.74
CA GLY A 296 18.74 2.94 12.65
C GLY A 296 18.96 3.46 11.23
N TYR A 297 18.77 2.63 10.19
CA TYR A 297 18.78 3.12 8.81
C TYR A 297 17.70 4.20 8.60
N HIS A 298 16.45 3.93 9.00
CA HIS A 298 15.36 4.88 8.78
C HIS A 298 15.53 6.20 9.54
N ARG A 299 16.08 6.17 10.77
CA ARG A 299 16.31 7.39 11.58
C ARG A 299 17.49 8.22 11.09
N HIS A 300 18.50 7.58 10.49
CA HIS A 300 19.73 8.24 10.08
C HIS A 300 19.87 8.40 8.57
N PHE A 301 18.87 8.00 7.77
CA PHE A 301 18.87 8.24 6.32
C PHE A 301 19.04 9.73 6.00
N ILE A 302 18.45 10.62 6.81
CA ILE A 302 18.57 12.07 6.62
C ILE A 302 20.00 12.58 6.82
N ASP A 303 20.80 11.89 7.63
CA ASP A 303 22.19 12.25 7.93
C ASP A 303 23.15 11.89 6.79
N LEU A 304 22.71 11.08 5.82
CA LEU A 304 23.53 10.71 4.67
C LEU A 304 23.77 11.92 3.73
N PRO A 305 24.96 12.06 3.14
CA PRO A 305 25.18 13.05 2.08
C PRO A 305 24.22 12.84 0.90
N ASP A 306 23.78 13.91 0.27
CA ASP A 306 22.80 13.84 -0.83
C ASP A 306 23.28 12.98 -2.00
N ALA A 307 24.58 12.99 -2.29
CA ALA A 307 25.17 12.11 -3.30
C ALA A 307 25.00 10.62 -2.97
N MET A 308 25.06 10.24 -1.69
CA MET A 308 24.84 8.87 -1.25
C MET A 308 23.36 8.50 -1.30
N LYS A 309 22.46 9.40 -0.86
CA LYS A 309 21.01 9.21 -0.99
C LYS A 309 20.64 8.99 -2.45
N TRP A 310 21.15 9.83 -3.36
CA TRP A 310 20.95 9.71 -4.80
C TRP A 310 21.46 8.37 -5.35
N ALA A 311 22.73 8.02 -5.08
CA ALA A 311 23.32 6.78 -5.57
C ALA A 311 22.56 5.54 -5.06
N TYR A 312 22.14 5.55 -3.80
CA TYR A 312 21.35 4.47 -3.20
C TYR A 312 20.00 4.31 -3.90
N SER A 313 19.21 5.39 -3.99
CA SER A 313 17.88 5.39 -4.61
C SER A 313 17.93 5.03 -6.10
N LEU A 314 18.92 5.54 -6.85
CA LEU A 314 19.10 5.21 -8.26
C LEU A 314 19.43 3.73 -8.44
N THR A 315 20.29 3.18 -7.58
CA THR A 315 20.63 1.75 -7.62
C THR A 315 19.41 0.89 -7.29
N GLU A 316 18.60 1.26 -6.29
CA GLU A 316 17.35 0.55 -5.97
C GLU A 316 16.36 0.57 -7.14
N PHE A 317 16.16 1.74 -7.75
CA PHE A 317 15.31 1.88 -8.93
C PHE A 317 15.81 1.00 -10.10
N ARG A 318 17.13 0.97 -10.33
CA ARG A 318 17.76 0.14 -11.38
C ARG A 318 17.66 -1.35 -11.09
N THR A 319 17.82 -1.80 -9.84
CA THR A 319 17.65 -3.21 -9.47
C THR A 319 16.19 -3.64 -9.63
N GLY A 320 15.24 -2.79 -9.26
CA GLY A 320 13.82 -3.14 -9.20
C GLY A 320 13.50 -4.05 -8.01
N GLN A 321 12.24 -4.44 -7.89
CA GLN A 321 11.77 -5.31 -6.81
C GLN A 321 11.24 -6.62 -7.39
N LEU A 322 11.56 -7.71 -6.70
CA LEU A 322 11.03 -9.04 -6.98
C LEU A 322 9.70 -9.26 -6.22
N PRO A 323 8.79 -10.09 -6.76
CA PRO A 323 7.68 -10.60 -5.96
C PRO A 323 8.22 -11.39 -4.74
N PRO A 324 7.49 -11.42 -3.62
CA PRO A 324 7.82 -12.33 -2.52
C PRO A 324 7.93 -13.78 -3.04
N PRO A 325 8.87 -14.59 -2.53
CA PRO A 325 9.05 -15.98 -3.00
C PRO A 325 7.75 -16.80 -2.95
N HIS A 326 6.96 -16.67 -1.89
CA HIS A 326 5.68 -17.37 -1.78
C HIS A 326 4.64 -16.93 -2.81
N THR A 327 4.58 -15.63 -3.14
CA THR A 327 3.71 -15.12 -4.23
C THR A 327 4.18 -15.66 -5.58
N TYR A 328 5.49 -15.64 -5.81
CA TYR A 328 6.07 -16.19 -7.04
C TYR A 328 5.73 -17.67 -7.21
N HIS A 329 5.96 -18.50 -6.17
CA HIS A 329 5.63 -19.92 -6.18
C HIS A 329 4.13 -20.18 -6.41
N GLN A 330 3.25 -19.38 -5.82
CA GLN A 330 1.80 -19.47 -6.08
C GLN A 330 1.47 -19.22 -7.55
N ALA A 331 2.09 -18.22 -8.16
CA ALA A 331 1.85 -17.90 -9.56
C ALA A 331 2.35 -19.01 -10.51
N ILE A 332 3.59 -19.48 -10.32
CA ILE A 332 4.18 -20.50 -11.21
C ILE A 332 3.61 -21.91 -11.01
N HIS A 333 2.82 -22.13 -9.96
CA HIS A 333 2.05 -23.36 -9.79
C HIS A 333 0.97 -23.54 -10.87
N TYR A 334 0.51 -22.45 -11.49
CA TYR A 334 -0.48 -22.51 -12.55
C TYR A 334 0.18 -22.79 -13.92
N PRO A 335 -0.15 -23.89 -14.61
CA PRO A 335 0.39 -24.18 -15.94
C PRO A 335 -0.11 -23.22 -17.03
N ARG A 336 -1.18 -22.45 -16.74
CA ARG A 336 -1.77 -21.44 -17.65
C ARG A 336 -1.12 -20.05 -17.51
N LEU A 337 -0.05 -19.95 -16.72
CA LEU A 337 0.72 -18.72 -16.57
C LEU A 337 2.02 -18.81 -17.38
N THR A 338 2.27 -17.80 -18.22
CA THR A 338 3.56 -17.63 -18.91
C THR A 338 4.22 -16.33 -18.47
N LEU A 339 5.53 -16.38 -18.20
CA LEU A 339 6.32 -15.18 -17.90
C LEU A 339 7.30 -14.91 -19.05
N TYR A 340 7.14 -13.76 -19.70
CA TYR A 340 8.01 -13.29 -20.77
C TYR A 340 8.99 -12.23 -20.25
N THR A 341 10.28 -12.46 -20.46
CA THR A 341 11.37 -11.54 -20.13
C THR A 341 12.08 -11.07 -21.41
N ASP A 342 12.86 -9.98 -21.32
CA ASP A 342 13.41 -9.26 -22.48
C ASP A 342 12.30 -8.89 -23.49
N ALA A 343 11.14 -8.48 -22.96
CA ALA A 343 9.90 -8.30 -23.72
C ALA A 343 9.36 -6.86 -23.59
N PRO A 344 10.11 -5.82 -24.06
CA PRO A 344 9.59 -4.46 -24.05
C PRO A 344 8.39 -4.33 -25.00
N ILE A 345 7.38 -3.56 -24.59
CA ILE A 345 6.24 -3.24 -25.46
C ILE A 345 6.73 -2.32 -26.58
N LYS A 346 6.69 -2.79 -27.82
CA LYS A 346 7.01 -2.00 -29.02
C LYS A 346 5.76 -1.40 -29.67
N GLN A 347 4.65 -2.15 -29.65
CA GLN A 347 3.39 -1.71 -30.23
C GLN A 347 2.23 -2.38 -29.48
N LEU A 348 1.11 -1.65 -29.38
CA LEU A 348 -0.19 -2.15 -28.97
C LEU A 348 -1.24 -1.64 -29.94
N LYS A 349 -2.24 -2.47 -30.23
CA LYS A 349 -3.45 -2.08 -30.98
C LYS A 349 -4.66 -2.85 -30.47
N ASP A 350 -5.82 -2.21 -30.52
CA ASP A 350 -7.12 -2.87 -30.44
C ASP A 350 -7.54 -3.30 -31.85
N ALA A 351 -7.86 -4.58 -32.01
CA ALA A 351 -8.26 -5.22 -33.26
C ALA A 351 -9.71 -5.75 -33.16
N GLY A 352 -10.64 -4.91 -32.70
CA GLY A 352 -12.06 -5.25 -32.63
C GLY A 352 -12.42 -6.05 -31.38
N GLY A 353 -11.84 -5.69 -30.23
CA GLY A 353 -12.06 -6.38 -28.95
C GLY A 353 -10.98 -7.39 -28.59
N GLU A 354 -10.02 -7.64 -29.50
CA GLU A 354 -8.78 -8.34 -29.22
C GLU A 354 -7.61 -7.34 -29.17
N ILE A 355 -6.80 -7.43 -28.12
CA ILE A 355 -5.60 -6.62 -27.95
C ILE A 355 -4.43 -7.38 -28.56
N VAL A 356 -3.80 -6.79 -29.58
CA VAL A 356 -2.60 -7.37 -30.22
C VAL A 356 -1.39 -6.54 -29.84
N GLY A 357 -0.43 -7.18 -29.17
CA GLY A 357 0.80 -6.54 -28.70
C GLY A 357 2.06 -7.12 -29.32
N GLN A 358 2.98 -6.25 -29.72
CA GLN A 358 4.34 -6.62 -30.10
C GLN A 358 5.25 -6.41 -28.88
N TYR A 359 5.75 -7.51 -28.31
CA TYR A 359 6.61 -7.53 -27.14
C TYR A 359 7.97 -8.10 -27.53
N GLY A 360 8.98 -7.23 -27.67
CA GLY A 360 10.26 -7.63 -28.25
C GLY A 360 10.09 -8.16 -29.68
N ASP A 361 10.39 -9.44 -29.91
CA ASP A 361 10.21 -10.16 -31.18
C ASP A 361 8.95 -11.03 -31.22
N LEU A 362 8.14 -11.08 -30.15
CA LEU A 362 6.89 -11.84 -30.10
C LEU A 362 5.67 -10.97 -30.33
N THR A 363 4.69 -11.53 -31.05
CA THR A 363 3.32 -11.02 -31.12
C THR A 363 2.45 -11.86 -30.20
N LEU A 364 1.75 -11.23 -29.26
CA LEU A 364 0.81 -11.88 -28.34
C LEU A 364 -0.58 -11.25 -28.45
N HIS A 365 -1.60 -12.02 -28.12
CA HIS A 365 -3.00 -11.66 -28.23
C HIS A 365 -3.70 -11.82 -26.87
N HIS A 366 -4.38 -10.77 -26.43
CA HIS A 366 -5.04 -10.70 -25.13
C HIS A 366 -6.46 -10.14 -25.28
N ASP A 367 -7.36 -10.51 -24.38
CA ASP A 367 -8.71 -9.93 -24.33
C ASP A 367 -8.78 -8.78 -23.31
N ARG A 368 -7.91 -8.81 -22.29
CA ARG A 368 -7.78 -7.77 -21.26
C ARG A 368 -6.33 -7.54 -20.90
N LEU A 369 -5.98 -6.29 -20.55
CA LEU A 369 -4.69 -5.95 -19.96
C LEU A 369 -4.79 -5.49 -18.50
N ILE A 370 -3.79 -5.84 -17.70
CA ILE A 370 -3.59 -5.28 -16.35
C ILE A 370 -2.20 -4.66 -16.25
N CYS A 371 -2.14 -3.38 -15.90
CA CYS A 371 -0.93 -2.62 -15.71
C CYS A 371 -0.42 -2.76 -14.27
N GLY A 372 0.60 -3.61 -14.08
CA GLY A 372 1.40 -3.75 -12.86
C GLY A 372 2.62 -2.83 -12.84
N THR A 373 2.41 -1.57 -13.24
CA THR A 373 3.45 -0.62 -13.64
C THR A 373 3.81 0.41 -12.56
N GLY A 374 3.29 0.20 -11.34
CA GLY A 374 3.63 0.98 -10.15
C GLY A 374 2.93 2.33 -10.10
N PHE A 375 3.58 3.29 -9.46
CA PHE A 375 3.05 4.63 -9.25
C PHE A 375 4.04 5.67 -9.78
N VAL A 376 3.52 6.87 -10.03
CA VAL A 376 4.34 8.04 -10.36
C VAL A 376 4.84 8.67 -9.05
N THR A 377 5.91 9.48 -9.12
CA THR A 377 6.33 10.42 -8.07
C THR A 377 6.23 11.85 -8.60
N ASN A 378 5.04 12.43 -8.55
CA ASN A 378 4.69 13.77 -9.01
C ASN A 378 3.68 14.42 -8.05
N LEU A 379 4.12 15.43 -7.30
CA LEU A 379 3.26 16.20 -6.39
C LEU A 379 2.25 17.08 -7.13
N ASP A 380 2.54 17.52 -8.36
CA ASP A 380 1.61 18.34 -9.15
C ASP A 380 0.35 17.56 -9.58
N ALA A 381 0.44 16.23 -9.58
CA ALA A 381 -0.69 15.35 -9.86
C ALA A 381 -1.58 15.10 -8.63
N GLN A 382 -1.24 15.66 -7.46
CA GLN A 382 -2.06 15.54 -6.25
C GLN A 382 -3.02 16.73 -6.15
N PRO A 383 -4.35 16.52 -6.31
CA PRO A 383 -5.31 17.61 -6.35
C PRO A 383 -5.33 18.43 -5.06
N GLU A 384 -5.16 17.79 -3.91
CA GLU A 384 -5.13 18.44 -2.61
C GLU A 384 -3.90 19.33 -2.39
N LEU A 385 -2.84 19.12 -3.16
CA LEU A 385 -1.60 19.90 -3.09
C LEU A 385 -1.53 21.00 -4.14
N LYS A 386 -2.50 21.15 -5.04
CA LYS A 386 -2.41 22.10 -6.17
C LYS A 386 -1.98 23.52 -5.77
N THR A 387 -2.43 24.03 -4.63
CA THR A 387 -2.08 25.37 -4.13
C THR A 387 -0.77 25.38 -3.35
N LEU A 388 -0.37 24.25 -2.73
CA LEU A 388 0.90 24.14 -2.00
C LEU A 388 2.09 23.74 -2.88
N ALA A 389 1.87 23.01 -3.98
CA ALA A 389 2.91 22.43 -4.81
C ALA A 389 3.97 23.44 -5.29
N PRO A 390 3.62 24.69 -5.67
CA PRO A 390 4.61 25.71 -6.03
C PRO A 390 5.55 26.11 -4.89
N HIS A 391 5.17 25.86 -3.64
CA HIS A 391 5.93 26.19 -2.43
C HIS A 391 6.77 25.01 -1.89
N ILE A 392 6.68 23.83 -2.53
CA ILE A 392 7.41 22.63 -2.09
C ILE A 392 8.69 22.49 -2.93
N THR A 393 9.85 22.71 -2.29
CA THR A 393 11.15 22.41 -2.89
C THR A 393 11.28 20.92 -3.20
N ARG A 394 11.79 20.60 -4.40
CA ARG A 394 11.99 19.23 -4.90
C ARG A 394 13.47 18.86 -4.94
N TRP A 395 13.74 17.56 -5.07
CA TRP A 395 15.12 17.06 -5.25
C TRP A 395 15.81 17.70 -6.47
N CYS A 396 15.10 17.87 -7.58
CA CYS A 396 15.63 18.54 -8.77
C CYS A 396 16.01 20.01 -8.54
N ASP A 397 15.44 20.67 -7.54
CA ASP A 397 15.71 22.08 -7.23
C ASP A 397 16.97 22.25 -6.36
N ARG A 398 17.45 21.17 -5.72
CA ARG A 398 18.49 21.24 -4.68
C ARG A 398 19.72 20.41 -4.99
N TYR A 399 19.57 19.36 -5.80
CA TYR A 399 20.65 18.45 -6.11
C TYR A 399 20.80 18.32 -7.61
N THR A 400 21.98 18.71 -8.12
CA THR A 400 22.36 18.46 -9.51
C THR A 400 22.90 17.04 -9.62
N THR A 401 22.22 16.22 -10.41
CA THR A 401 22.57 14.81 -10.57
C THR A 401 23.81 14.66 -11.45
N PRO A 402 24.73 13.72 -11.14
CA PRO A 402 25.78 13.36 -12.07
C PRO A 402 25.21 12.89 -13.43
N PRO A 403 25.95 13.04 -14.54
CA PRO A 403 25.52 12.52 -15.84
C PRO A 403 25.31 11.00 -15.84
N GLY A 404 24.27 10.53 -16.54
CA GLY A 404 23.92 9.12 -16.70
C GLY A 404 22.94 8.60 -15.65
#